data_AF-A0A7G7KLG5-F1
#
_entry.id   AF-A0A7G7KLG5-F1
#
_cell.length_a   1.000
_cell.length_b   1.000
_cell.length_c   1.000
_cell.angle_alpha   90.00
_cell.angle_beta   90.00
_cell.angle_gamma   90.00
#
_symmetry.space_group_name_H-M   'P 1'
#
loop_
_entity.id
_entity.type
_entity.pdbx_description
1 polymer ?
#
loop_
_entity_poly.entity_id
_entity_poly.type
_entity_poly.pdbx_seq_one_letter_code
_entity_poly.pdbx_strand_id
1 'polypeptide(L)' 'MNYSKELLVKCLTNEYEHLLHDGEEPGDMTVEERRAWFNTLTIEQLIEETGWDDDEDLKEFIENWKGED' A
#
# COMPACT_ATOMS: atom_id res chain seq x y z
N MET A 1 -5.47 -15.56 -1.77
CA MET A 1 -6.04 -15.31 -0.40
C MET A 1 -7.10 -14.20 -0.49
N ASN A 2 -7.97 -13.98 0.50
CA ASN A 2 -8.87 -12.80 0.52
C ASN A 2 -8.46 -11.83 1.63
N TYR A 3 -7.69 -10.80 1.28
CA TYR A 3 -7.32 -9.73 2.21
C TYR A 3 -8.41 -8.67 2.28
N SER A 4 -8.51 -7.98 3.43
CA SER A 4 -9.43 -6.85 3.56
C SER A 4 -8.87 -5.63 2.84
N LYS A 5 -9.77 -4.81 2.29
CA LYS A 5 -9.41 -3.51 1.71
C LYS A 5 -8.65 -2.64 2.71
N GLU A 6 -9.07 -2.64 3.98
CA GLU A 6 -8.43 -1.86 5.04
C GLU A 6 -6.98 -2.28 5.29
N LEU A 7 -6.69 -3.59 5.24
CA LEU A 7 -5.33 -4.10 5.41
C LEU A 7 -4.45 -3.69 4.24
N LEU A 8 -4.92 -3.84 3.00
CA LEU A 8 -4.17 -3.44 1.81
C LEU A 8 -3.87 -1.94 1.82
N VAL A 9 -4.86 -1.11 2.16
CA VAL A 9 -4.67 0.34 2.30
C VAL A 9 -3.64 0.66 3.38
N LYS A 10 -3.67 -0.03 4.54
CA LYS A 10 -2.68 0.15 5.61
C LYS A 10 -1.28 -0.17 5.10
N CYS A 11 -1.08 -1.33 4.48
CA CYS A 11 0.22 -1.76 3.97
C CYS A 11 0.77 -0.80 2.91
N LEU A 12 -0.01 -0.46 1.90
CA LEU A 12 0.38 0.49 0.84
C LEU A 12 0.69 1.89 1.39
N THR A 13 -0.03 2.33 2.43
CA THR A 13 0.25 3.62 3.08
C THR A 13 1.59 3.57 3.81
N ASN A 14 1.86 2.48 4.54
CA ASN A 14 3.12 2.31 5.28
C ASN A 14 4.33 2.21 4.34
N GLU A 15 4.18 1.49 3.22
CA GLU A 15 5.20 1.46 2.17
C GLU A 15 5.45 2.85 1.61
N TYR A 16 4.39 3.58 1.25
CA TYR A 16 4.53 4.93 0.68
C TYR A 16 5.18 5.91 1.65
N GLU A 17 4.84 5.85 2.94
CA GLU A 17 5.51 6.63 3.99
C GLU A 17 7.01 6.32 4.02
N HIS A 18 7.40 5.04 3.94
CA HIS A 18 8.80 4.64 3.85
C HIS A 18 9.51 5.15 2.58
N LEU A 19 8.85 5.11 1.43
CA LEU A 19 9.41 5.61 0.17
C LEU A 19 9.61 7.13 0.22
N LEU A 20 8.66 7.88 0.77
CA LEU A 20 8.81 9.33 0.95
C LEU A 20 9.93 9.69 1.93
N HIS A 21 10.18 8.86 2.95
CA HIS A 21 11.33 9.05 3.84
C HIS A 21 12.69 8.99 3.11
N ASP A 22 12.79 8.24 2.01
CA ASP A 22 14.00 8.14 1.19
C ASP A 22 14.17 9.29 0.18
N GLY A 23 13.14 10.11 -0.01
CA GLY A 23 13.22 11.39 -0.75
C GLY A 23 11.90 11.78 -1.43
N GLU A 24 11.29 12.88 -0.98
CA GLU A 24 10.11 13.46 -1.61
C GLU A 24 10.48 14.22 -2.90
N GLU A 25 9.74 13.98 -3.99
CA GLU A 25 9.86 14.71 -5.25
C GLU A 25 8.76 15.79 -5.42
N PRO A 26 9.02 16.87 -6.18
CA PRO A 26 8.00 17.86 -6.50
C PRO A 26 6.81 17.25 -7.25
N GLY A 27 5.65 17.20 -6.59
CA GLY A 27 4.41 16.67 -7.15
C GLY A 27 3.94 15.37 -6.50
N ASP A 28 4.70 14.82 -5.56
CA ASP A 28 4.23 13.73 -4.72
C ASP A 28 3.02 14.14 -3.87
N MET A 29 2.13 13.18 -3.66
CA MET A 29 1.00 13.33 -2.73
C MET A 29 1.52 13.27 -1.31
N THR A 30 0.86 13.95 -0.36
CA THR A 30 1.12 13.64 1.05
C THR A 30 0.68 12.22 1.38
N VAL A 31 1.18 11.64 2.47
CA VAL A 31 0.75 10.32 2.95
C VAL A 31 -0.78 10.26 3.13
N GLU A 32 -1.39 11.32 3.65
CA GLU A 32 -2.84 11.42 3.82
C GLU A 32 -3.59 11.46 2.48
N GLU A 33 -3.06 12.21 1.51
CA GLU A 33 -3.64 12.31 0.16
C GLU A 33 -3.56 10.95 -0.57
N ARG A 34 -2.41 10.27 -0.49
CA ARG A 34 -2.23 8.94 -1.07
C ARG A 34 -3.13 7.90 -0.39
N ARG A 35 -3.25 7.94 0.94
CA ARG A 35 -4.19 7.09 1.69
C ARG A 35 -5.64 7.35 1.30
N ALA A 36 -6.03 8.61 1.14
CA ALA A 36 -7.37 8.97 0.69
C ALA A 36 -7.64 8.42 -0.72
N TRP A 37 -6.66 8.51 -1.62
CA TRP A 37 -6.73 7.93 -2.95
C TRP A 37 -6.87 6.39 -2.93
N PHE A 38 -6.06 5.67 -2.14
CA PHE A 38 -6.19 4.22 -1.98
C PHE A 38 -7.58 3.79 -1.48
N ASN A 39 -8.21 4.58 -0.61
CA ASN A 39 -9.58 4.31 -0.17
C ASN A 39 -10.63 4.41 -1.29
N THR A 40 -10.31 5.05 -2.43
CA THR A 40 -11.19 5.10 -3.60
C THR A 40 -11.09 3.87 -4.50
N LEU A 41 -10.01 3.09 -4.38
CA LEU A 41 -9.71 1.95 -5.25
C LEU A 41 -10.48 0.67 -4.86
N THR A 42 -10.65 -0.25 -5.82
CA THR A 42 -11.14 -1.60 -5.55
C THR A 42 -10.06 -2.47 -4.91
N ILE A 43 -10.42 -3.64 -4.38
CA ILE A 43 -9.43 -4.61 -3.86
C ILE A 43 -8.47 -5.05 -4.97
N GLU A 44 -8.97 -5.32 -6.18
CA GLU A 44 -8.16 -5.72 -7.34
C GLU A 44 -7.15 -4.62 -7.69
N GLN A 45 -7.58 -3.37 -7.76
CA GLN A 45 -6.69 -2.22 -8.01
C GLN A 45 -5.66 -2.03 -6.89
N LEU A 46 -6.04 -2.28 -5.63
CA LEU A 46 -5.08 -2.22 -4.52
C LEU A 46 -4.03 -3.32 -4.59
N ILE A 47 -4.39 -4.51 -5.08
CA ILE A 47 -3.43 -5.59 -5.31
C ILE A 47 -2.49 -5.21 -6.45
N GLU A 48 -3.01 -4.67 -7.56
CA GLU A 48 -2.18 -4.16 -8.66
C GLU A 48 -1.18 -3.08 -8.19
N GLU A 49 -1.62 -2.16 -7.31
CA GLU A 49 -0.77 -1.11 -6.75
C GLU A 49 0.39 -1.64 -5.89
N THR A 50 0.29 -2.86 -5.36
CA THR A 50 1.43 -3.46 -4.66
C THR A 50 2.59 -3.73 -5.63
N GLY A 51 2.30 -3.97 -6.92
CA GLY A 51 3.28 -4.41 -7.92
C GLY A 51 3.54 -5.93 -7.92
N TRP A 52 2.79 -6.70 -7.14
CA TRP A 52 2.94 -8.15 -6.95
C TRP A 52 1.70 -8.84 -7.52
N ASP A 53 1.88 -9.71 -8.52
CA ASP A 53 0.80 -10.30 -9.31
C ASP A 53 0.53 -11.79 -8.94
N ASP A 54 1.31 -12.36 -8.00
CA ASP A 54 1.14 -13.71 -7.46
C ASP A 54 0.75 -13.70 -5.96
N ASP A 55 0.09 -14.77 -5.52
CA ASP A 55 -0.43 -14.94 -4.16
C ASP A 55 0.70 -15.05 -3.10
N GLU A 56 1.85 -15.67 -3.44
CA GLU A 56 3.02 -15.75 -2.54
C GLU A 56 3.66 -14.38 -2.31
N ASP A 57 3.73 -13.64 -3.41
CA ASP A 57 4.29 -12.30 -3.55
C ASP A 57 3.48 -11.26 -2.74
N LEU A 58 2.15 -11.31 -2.84
CA LEU A 58 1.25 -10.47 -2.05
C LEU A 58 1.31 -10.74 -0.54
N LYS A 59 1.56 -12.00 -0.15
CA LYS A 59 1.70 -12.37 1.26
C LYS A 59 2.97 -11.78 1.86
N GLU A 60 4.08 -11.83 1.14
CA GLU A 60 5.35 -11.23 1.58
C GLU A 60 5.19 -9.71 1.75
N PHE A 61 4.56 -9.04 0.78
CA PHE A 61 4.23 -7.62 0.87
C PHE A 61 3.48 -7.28 2.17
N ILE A 62 2.42 -8.03 2.48
CA ILE A 62 1.62 -7.78 3.69
C ILE A 62 2.43 -8.03 4.96
N GLU A 63 3.26 -9.07 5.02
CA GLU A 63 4.08 -9.33 6.20
C GLU A 63 5.11 -8.21 6.45
N ASN A 64 5.65 -7.62 5.39
CA ASN A 64 6.59 -6.50 5.49
C ASN A 64 5.91 -5.19 5.94
N TRP A 65 4.68 -4.95 5.49
CA TRP A 65 4.03 -3.63 5.62
C TRP A 65 2.81 -3.55 6.53
N LYS A 66 2.31 -4.67 7.08
CA LYS A 66 1.17 -4.65 8.01
C LYS A 66 1.42 -3.83 9.28
N GLY A 67 2.68 -3.53 9.60
CA GLY A 67 3.11 -2.83 10.81
C GLY A 67 3.01 -3.71 12.07
N GLU A 68 3.56 -3.23 13.19
CA GLU A 68 3.28 -3.83 14.50
C GLU A 68 1.87 -3.44 14.96
N ASP A 69 1.14 -4.37 15.58
CA ASP A 69 -0.20 -4.15 16.16
C ASP A 69 -0.16 -3.34 17.45
#